data_AF-A0AAW2S3N1-F1
#
_entry.id   AF-A0AAW2S3N1-F1
#
_cell.length_a   1.000
_cell.length_b   1.000
_cell.length_c   1.000
_cell.angle_alpha   90.00
_cell.angle_beta   90.00
_cell.angle_gamma   90.00
#
_symmetry.space_group_name_H-M   'P 1'
#
loop_
_entity.id
_entity.type
_entity.pdbx_description
1 polymer ?
#
loop_
_entity_poly.entity_id
_entity_poly.type
_entity_poly.pdbx_seq_one_letter_code
_entity_poly.pdbx_strand_id
1 'polypeptide(L)'
;MRGTPGYMAPEWTRPDQITSKADVYSYGLVLLEIVSGSRNFTQLDSKVASDQWFFPRWAFDKVFKDECEDVLDPRIKHTYDNRAHFDMINRMVKTAMWCLQDRPEMRPSMERWLRCLRGQLRSLSRRSPPYFS
;
A
#
# COMPACT_ATOMS: atom_id res chain seq x y z
N MET A 1 6.73 14.97 17.83
CA MET A 1 6.44 13.86 16.89
C MET A 1 7.72 13.06 16.68
N ARG A 2 7.66 11.73 16.74
CA ARG A 2 8.75 10.82 16.36
C ARG A 2 8.21 9.91 15.27
N GLY A 3 8.89 9.81 14.14
CA GLY A 3 8.45 9.03 12.97
C GLY A 3 8.95 9.65 11.67
N THR A 4 9.05 8.86 10.61
CA THR A 4 9.41 9.36 9.27
C THR A 4 8.14 9.90 8.61
N PRO A 5 8.06 11.21 8.28
CA PRO A 5 6.93 11.78 7.57
C PRO A 5 6.63 10.95 6.30
N GLY A 6 5.36 10.65 6.10
CA GLY A 6 4.90 9.84 4.99
C GLY A 6 4.82 8.34 5.21
N TYR A 7 5.41 7.82 6.29
CA TYR A 7 5.28 6.41 6.69
C TYR A 7 4.42 6.21 7.94
N MET A 8 3.99 7.30 8.58
CA MET A 8 3.24 7.25 9.83
C MET A 8 1.80 6.80 9.62
N ALA A 9 1.37 5.85 10.43
CA ALA A 9 -0.02 5.43 10.53
C ALA A 9 -0.90 6.56 11.10
N PRO A 10 -2.18 6.66 10.71
CA PRO A 10 -3.05 7.78 11.08
C PRO A 10 -3.23 7.95 12.60
N GLU A 11 -3.15 6.86 13.37
CA GLU A 11 -3.22 6.89 14.84
C GLU A 11 -2.10 7.72 15.49
N TRP A 12 -0.98 7.99 14.80
CA TRP A 12 0.07 8.88 15.34
C TRP A 12 -0.37 10.33 15.52
N THR A 13 -1.45 10.73 14.85
CA THR A 13 -2.04 12.08 14.93
C THR A 13 -3.30 12.12 15.79
N ARG A 14 -3.81 10.97 16.19
CA ARG A 14 -5.03 10.80 16.98
C ARG A 14 -4.66 10.44 18.43
N PRO A 15 -5.54 10.65 19.42
CA PRO A 15 -5.31 10.21 20.80
C PRO A 15 -5.39 8.67 20.97
N ASP A 16 -5.32 7.91 19.88
CA ASP A 16 -5.45 6.45 19.87
C ASP A 16 -4.16 5.78 20.36
N GLN A 17 -4.28 4.60 20.97
CA GLN A 17 -3.11 3.84 21.42
C GLN A 17 -2.30 3.34 20.21
N ILE A 18 -1.02 3.71 20.17
CA ILE A 18 -0.08 3.18 19.19
C ILE A 18 0.20 1.71 19.50
N THR A 19 0.06 0.85 18.49
CA THR A 19 0.32 -0.60 18.59
C THR A 19 1.30 -1.04 17.50
N SER A 20 1.71 -2.32 17.51
CA SER A 20 2.52 -2.92 16.44
C SER A 20 1.85 -2.88 15.05
N LYS A 21 0.56 -2.50 14.97
CA LYS A 21 -0.14 -2.23 13.71
C LYS A 21 0.35 -0.98 12.99
N ALA A 22 0.99 -0.06 13.70
CA ALA A 22 1.63 1.10 13.07
C ALA A 22 2.77 0.66 12.14
N ASP A 23 3.56 -0.34 12.56
CA ASP A 23 4.62 -0.91 11.72
C ASP A 23 4.05 -1.60 10.48
N VAL A 24 2.94 -2.33 10.63
CA VAL A 24 2.23 -2.98 9.50
C VAL A 24 1.81 -1.94 8.45
N TYR A 25 1.32 -0.78 8.88
CA TYR A 25 0.97 0.31 7.98
C TYR A 25 2.20 0.82 7.21
N SER A 26 3.29 1.13 7.93
CA SER A 26 4.57 1.56 7.33
C SER A 26 5.08 0.55 6.30
N TYR A 27 5.01 -0.75 6.61
CA TYR A 27 5.36 -1.82 5.65
C TYR A 27 4.48 -1.84 4.42
N GLY A 28 3.18 -1.56 4.56
CA GLY A 28 2.25 -1.43 3.43
C GLY A 28 2.70 -0.34 2.45
N LEU A 29 3.13 0.80 2.98
CA LEU A 29 3.63 1.91 2.18
C LEU A 29 4.92 1.55 1.45
N VAL A 30 5.88 0.94 2.14
CA VAL A 30 7.13 0.47 1.54
C VAL A 30 6.87 -0.58 0.44
N LEU A 31 5.91 -1.49 0.65
CA LEU A 31 5.54 -2.48 -0.35
C LEU A 31 4.99 -1.82 -1.62
N LEU A 32 4.19 -0.75 -1.51
CA LEU A 32 3.74 0.00 -2.68
C LEU A 32 4.88 0.74 -3.38
N GLU A 33 5.87 1.26 -2.64
CA GLU A 33 7.06 1.88 -3.25
C GLU A 33 7.87 0.86 -4.05
N ILE A 34 8.01 -0.35 -3.52
CA ILE A 34 8.71 -1.44 -4.21
C ILE A 34 7.99 -1.81 -5.51
N VAL A 35 6.66 -1.97 -5.46
CA VAL A 35 5.88 -2.34 -6.66
C VAL A 35 5.90 -1.24 -7.71
N SER A 36 5.78 0.02 -7.31
CA SER A 36 5.71 1.16 -8.24
C SER A 36 7.06 1.73 -8.65
N GLY A 37 8.14 1.36 -7.97
CA GLY A 37 9.46 1.95 -8.15
C GLY A 37 9.51 3.45 -7.83
N SER A 38 8.47 4.00 -7.20
CA SER A 38 8.28 5.42 -6.91
C SER A 38 8.18 5.62 -5.41
N ARG A 39 8.90 6.60 -4.83
CA ARG A 39 8.75 6.86 -3.38
C ARG A 39 7.46 7.63 -3.11
N ASN A 40 6.79 7.28 -2.02
CA ASN A 40 5.54 7.87 -1.55
C ASN A 40 5.61 9.40 -1.44
N PHE A 41 6.80 9.97 -1.18
CA PHE A 41 7.00 11.38 -0.88
C PHE A 41 7.80 12.19 -1.92
N THR A 42 8.35 11.57 -2.98
CA THR A 42 9.20 12.32 -3.95
C THR A 42 8.43 13.19 -4.93
N GLN A 43 7.09 13.12 -4.96
CA GLN A 43 6.29 13.92 -5.89
C GLN A 43 6.00 15.35 -5.40
N LEU A 44 6.60 15.75 -4.27
CA LEU A 44 6.68 17.15 -3.86
C LEU A 44 7.58 17.99 -4.81
N ASP A 45 8.52 17.37 -5.53
CA ASP A 45 9.47 18.10 -6.39
C ASP A 45 9.11 18.14 -7.89
N SER A 46 8.10 17.36 -8.34
CA SER A 46 7.78 17.24 -9.77
C SER A 46 6.34 17.63 -10.07
N LYS A 47 6.08 18.94 -10.21
CA LYS A 47 4.94 19.58 -10.94
C LYS A 47 3.52 19.03 -10.72
N VAL A 48 3.28 18.18 -9.74
CA VAL A 48 1.95 17.80 -9.23
C VAL A 48 1.85 18.43 -7.84
N ALA A 49 1.96 19.75 -7.81
CA ALA A 49 1.60 20.57 -6.66
C ALA A 49 0.07 20.61 -6.55
N SER A 50 -0.52 19.46 -6.24
CA SER A 50 -1.84 19.41 -5.68
C SER A 50 -1.67 18.90 -4.27
N ASP A 51 -2.10 19.69 -3.30
CA ASP A 51 -2.16 19.37 -1.86
C ASP A 51 -3.03 18.13 -1.55
N GLN A 52 -3.45 17.38 -2.58
CA GLN A 52 -4.32 16.22 -2.56
C GLN A 52 -3.68 14.95 -3.17
N TRP A 53 -2.45 15.02 -3.69
CA TRP A 53 -1.80 13.82 -4.25
C TRP A 53 -1.29 12.89 -3.15
N PHE A 54 -2.13 11.92 -2.79
CA PHE A 54 -1.76 10.83 -1.88
C PHE A 54 -1.52 9.56 -2.69
N PHE A 55 -0.25 9.16 -2.82
CA PHE A 55 0.15 7.99 -3.62
C PHE A 55 -0.61 6.70 -3.25
N PRO A 56 -0.86 6.38 -1.96
CA PRO A 56 -1.69 5.23 -1.60
C PRO A 56 -3.15 5.33 -2.07
N ARG A 57 -3.71 6.55 -2.15
CA ARG A 57 -5.07 6.78 -2.67
C ARG A 57 -5.14 6.50 -4.16
N TRP A 58 -4.18 7.02 -4.93
CA TRP A 58 -4.07 6.71 -6.35
C TRP A 58 -3.94 5.21 -6.60
N ALA A 59 -3.06 4.53 -5.86
CA ALA A 59 -2.89 3.09 -5.98
C ALA A 59 -4.17 2.33 -5.58
N PHE A 60 -4.92 2.81 -4.57
CA PHE A 60 -6.20 2.23 -4.19
C PHE A 60 -7.23 2.33 -5.33
N ASP A 61 -7.35 3.50 -5.96
CA ASP A 61 -8.28 3.70 -7.07
C ASP A 61 -7.98 2.76 -8.24
N LYS A 62 -6.70 2.48 -8.50
CA LYS A 62 -6.25 1.50 -9.49
C LYS A 62 -6.63 0.07 -9.10
N VAL A 63 -6.41 -0.32 -7.85
CA VAL A 63 -6.82 -1.65 -7.35
C VAL A 63 -8.34 -1.83 -7.41
N PHE A 64 -9.11 -0.79 -7.11
CA PHE A 64 -10.57 -0.84 -7.11
C PHE A 64 -11.14 -1.05 -8.52
N LYS A 65 -10.45 -0.53 -9.55
CA LYS A 65 -10.78 -0.72 -10.96
C LYS A 65 -10.20 -2.01 -11.58
N ASP A 66 -9.54 -2.85 -10.77
CA ASP A 66 -8.77 -4.03 -11.21
C ASP A 66 -7.61 -3.68 -12.17
N GLU A 67 -7.16 -2.43 -12.15
CA GLU A 67 -6.04 -1.89 -12.95
C GLU A 67 -4.70 -2.00 -12.18
N CYS A 68 -4.44 -3.14 -11.54
CA CYS A 68 -3.26 -3.30 -10.67
C CYS A 68 -1.92 -3.15 -11.41
N GLU A 69 -1.89 -3.44 -12.72
CA GLU A 69 -0.68 -3.29 -13.55
C GLU A 69 -0.25 -1.83 -13.75
N ASP A 70 -1.16 -0.88 -13.60
CA ASP A 70 -0.84 0.54 -13.70
C ASP A 70 -0.07 1.04 -12.47
N VAL A 71 -0.08 0.27 -11.38
CA VAL A 71 0.71 0.54 -10.17
C VAL A 71 2.14 0.06 -10.32
N LEU A 72 2.44 -0.82 -11.28
CA LEU A 72 3.77 -1.40 -11.48
C LEU A 72 4.76 -0.38 -12.03
N ASP A 73 6.01 -0.44 -11.56
CA ASP A 73 7.12 0.33 -12.12
C ASP A 73 7.23 0.13 -13.65
N PRO A 74 7.08 1.21 -14.43
CA PRO A 74 7.18 1.16 -15.89
C PRO A 74 8.51 0.58 -16.39
N ARG A 75 9.60 0.73 -15.61
CA ARG A 75 10.94 0.25 -15.97
C ARG A 75 11.04 -1.26 -16.00
N ILE A 76 10.14 -1.99 -15.32
CA ILE A 76 10.13 -3.46 -15.30
C ILE A 76 8.87 -4.05 -15.94
N LYS A 77 7.96 -3.21 -16.45
CA LYS A 77 6.72 -3.67 -17.09
C LYS A 77 6.97 -4.58 -18.29
N HIS A 78 8.10 -4.40 -18.99
CA HIS A 78 8.47 -5.21 -20.15
C HIS A 78 9.02 -6.60 -19.78
N THR A 79 9.48 -6.83 -18.53
CA THR A 79 9.93 -8.15 -18.07
C THR A 79 8.77 -9.01 -17.55
N TYR A 80 7.55 -8.49 -17.65
CA TYR A 80 6.33 -9.10 -17.16
C TYR A 80 5.57 -9.74 -18.32
N ASP A 81 5.75 -11.04 -18.52
CA ASP A 81 5.25 -11.73 -19.72
C ASP A 81 4.25 -12.86 -19.43
N ASN A 82 3.95 -13.14 -18.17
CA ASN A 82 3.16 -14.32 -17.81
C ASN A 82 2.16 -14.09 -16.66
N ARG A 83 1.17 -14.98 -16.60
CA ARG A 83 0.10 -15.00 -15.59
C ARG A 83 0.60 -15.21 -14.16
N ALA A 84 1.76 -15.81 -13.94
CA ALA A 84 2.29 -15.98 -12.59
C ALA A 84 2.80 -14.65 -12.03
N HIS A 85 3.44 -13.83 -12.87
CA HIS A 85 3.75 -12.46 -12.52
C HIS A 85 2.45 -11.66 -12.33
N PHE A 86 1.47 -11.83 -13.24
CA PHE A 86 0.02 -11.63 -13.03
C PHE A 86 -0.43 -11.49 -11.58
N ASP A 87 -0.54 -12.69 -11.02
CA ASP A 87 -1.09 -12.94 -9.73
C ASP A 87 -0.14 -12.45 -8.62
N MET A 88 1.17 -12.38 -8.86
CA MET A 88 2.14 -11.87 -7.89
C MET A 88 1.95 -10.38 -7.63
N ILE A 89 1.88 -9.55 -8.68
CA ILE A 89 1.63 -8.11 -8.52
C ILE A 89 0.29 -7.89 -7.85
N ASN A 90 -0.75 -8.57 -8.34
CA ASN A 90 -2.08 -8.44 -7.78
C ASN A 90 -2.11 -8.79 -6.28
N ARG A 91 -1.40 -9.85 -5.87
CA ARG A 91 -1.21 -10.20 -4.46
C ARG A 91 -0.46 -9.13 -3.69
N MET A 92 0.66 -8.62 -4.20
CA MET A 92 1.47 -7.60 -3.53
C MET A 92 0.67 -6.33 -3.29
N VAL A 93 0.01 -5.80 -4.33
CA VAL A 93 -0.76 -4.55 -4.24
C VAL A 93 -1.97 -4.74 -3.29
N LYS A 94 -2.75 -5.83 -3.43
CA LYS A 94 -3.87 -6.10 -2.51
C LYS A 94 -3.42 -6.29 -1.06
N THR A 95 -2.26 -6.92 -0.85
CA THR A 95 -1.70 -7.10 0.49
C THR A 95 -1.25 -5.77 1.08
N ALA A 96 -0.64 -4.89 0.28
CA ALA A 96 -0.32 -3.54 0.69
C ALA A 96 -1.57 -2.75 1.08
N MET A 97 -2.64 -2.77 0.27
CA MET A 97 -3.91 -2.10 0.59
C MET A 97 -4.54 -2.59 1.89
N TRP A 98 -4.35 -3.86 2.23
CA TRP A 98 -4.83 -4.41 3.50
C TRP A 98 -4.05 -3.85 4.70
N CYS A 99 -2.75 -3.58 4.54
CA CYS A 99 -1.94 -2.93 5.57
C CYS A 99 -2.31 -1.45 5.77
N LEU A 100 -2.79 -0.78 4.73
CA LEU A 100 -3.04 0.66 4.72
C LEU A 100 -4.42 1.08 5.23
N GLN A 101 -5.14 0.17 5.89
CA GLN A 101 -6.43 0.48 6.50
C GLN A 101 -6.26 1.47 7.66
N ASP A 102 -7.12 2.49 7.79
CA ASP A 102 -6.93 3.49 8.86
C ASP A 102 -7.10 2.87 10.24
N ARG A 103 -8.08 1.98 10.39
CA ARG A 103 -8.36 1.29 11.65
C ARG A 103 -7.30 0.20 11.90
N PRO A 104 -6.48 0.28 12.98
CA PRO A 104 -5.44 -0.71 13.28
C PRO A 104 -5.95 -2.16 13.32
N GLU A 105 -7.16 -2.38 13.84
CA GLU A 105 -7.84 -3.67 13.93
C GLU A 105 -8.18 -4.29 12.55
N MET A 106 -8.29 -3.47 11.51
CA MET A 106 -8.54 -3.94 10.15
C MET A 106 -7.26 -4.39 9.43
N ARG A 107 -6.09 -3.96 9.90
CA ARG A 107 -4.81 -4.35 9.32
C ARG A 107 -4.49 -5.82 9.66
N PRO A 108 -3.78 -6.57 8.81
CA PRO A 108 -3.36 -7.94 9.12
C PRO A 108 -2.37 -7.97 10.29
N SER A 109 -2.12 -9.16 10.85
CA SER A 109 -0.88 -9.37 11.62
C SER A 109 0.30 -9.52 10.65
N MET A 110 1.53 -9.27 11.14
CA MET A 110 2.74 -9.43 10.33
C MET A 110 2.86 -10.84 9.72
N GLU A 111 2.47 -11.88 10.48
CA GLU A 111 2.43 -13.25 9.98
C GLU A 111 1.42 -13.43 8.84
N ARG A 112 0.19 -12.90 8.98
CA ARG A 112 -0.85 -13.00 7.94
C ARG A 112 -0.45 -12.23 6.69
N TRP A 113 0.21 -11.09 6.85
CA TRP A 113 0.78 -10.31 5.76
C TRP A 113 1.80 -11.13 4.97
N LEU A 114 2.79 -11.75 5.65
CA LEU A 114 3.80 -12.62 5.03
C LEU A 114 3.17 -13.79 4.28
N ARG A 115 2.18 -14.45 4.89
CA ARG A 115 1.48 -15.59 4.29
C ARG A 115 0.71 -15.18 3.03
N CYS A 116 0.07 -14.02 3.02
CA CYS A 116 -0.59 -13.48 1.82
C CYS A 116 0.42 -13.20 0.70
N LEU A 117 1.54 -12.55 1.02
CA LEU A 117 2.58 -12.22 0.05
C LEU A 117 3.18 -13.47 -0.60
N ARG A 118 3.37 -14.54 0.18
CA ARG A 118 3.83 -15.85 -0.29
C ARG A 118 2.77 -16.66 -1.05
N GLY A 119 1.55 -16.15 -1.20
CA GLY A 119 0.44 -16.89 -1.83
C GLY A 119 -0.11 -18.04 -0.99
N GLN A 120 0.26 -18.12 0.29
CA GLN A 120 -0.20 -19.14 1.25
C GLN A 120 -1.55 -18.78 1.89
N LEU A 121 -2.03 -17.55 1.67
CA LEU A 121 -3.32 -17.04 2.14
C LEU A 121 -3.88 -16.10 1.08
N ARG A 122 -5.20 -16.14 0.84
CA ARG A 122 -5.87 -15.13 0.00
C ARG A 122 -6.12 -13.88 0.82
N SER A 123 -5.73 -12.71 0.29
CA SER A 123 -6.17 -11.43 0.87
C SER A 123 -7.69 -11.31 0.70
N LEU A 124 -8.37 -10.78 1.72
CA LEU A 124 -9.82 -10.56 1.68
C LEU A 124 -10.08 -9.38 0.74
N SER A 125 -10.46 -9.69 -0.51
CA SER A 125 -10.48 -8.77 -1.67
C SER A 125 -11.61 -7.74 -1.67
N ARG A 126 -12.18 -7.38 -0.52
CA ARG A 126 -13.28 -6.41 -0.41
C ARG A 126 -13.23 -5.67 0.92
N ARG A 127 -12.20 -4.87 1.14
CA ARG A 127 -12.16 -3.94 2.28
C ARG A 127 -12.42 -2.54 1.75
N SER A 128 -13.20 -1.79 2.52
CA SER A 128 -13.51 -0.39 2.24
C SER A 128 -12.23 0.40 1.97
N PRO A 129 -12.29 1.45 1.12
CA PRO A 129 -11.18 2.39 1.00
C PRO A 129 -10.72 2.82 2.39
N PRO A 130 -9.40 2.90 2.64
CA PRO A 130 -8.94 3.70 3.75
C PRO A 130 -9.53 5.11 3.56
N TYR A 131 -10.17 5.62 4.60
CA TYR A 131 -10.48 7.03 4.74
C TYR A 131 -9.17 7.80 4.90
N PHE A 132 -8.53 8.04 3.76
CA PHE A 132 -7.48 9.03 3.63
C PHE A 132 -8.11 10.38 3.96
N SER A 133 -7.93 10.82 5.21
CA SER A 133 -8.42 12.11 5.72
C SER A 133 -7.47 13.22 5.32
#